data_AF-A0AAD6UK60-F1
#
_entry.id   AF-A0AAD6UK60-F1
#
_cell.length_a   1.000
_cell.length_b   1.000
_cell.length_c   1.000
_cell.angle_alpha   90.00
_cell.angle_beta   90.00
_cell.angle_gamma   90.00
#
_symmetry.space_group_name_H-M   'P 1'
#
loop_
_entity.id
_entity.type
_entity.pdbx_description
1 polymer ?
#
loop_
_entity_poly.entity_id
_entity_poly.type
_entity_poly.pdbx_seq_one_letter_code
_entity_poly.pdbx_strand_id
1 'polypeptide(L)'
;DAIPCNLCPYCDEPLPAVSSAELLRLAQFLDNISSPSPVPENPAHRDVNLWKCQDYCKRHRMERDILPLALAQHWPQSPDFKSLFRRVLAKRALLQAILTAPDDSFFYLTAKMEFTSRSGSSRQFLSAAGQFQQVDRLGKIGAAYYGDIGWEITHKALQFMFPDDGSRPQCKTALPYDLLLREVLLPETVMRLVQDDLAITDMAAKSIMQASHGFGLILHPSSDHPD
;
A
#
# COMPACT_ATOMS: atom_id res chain seq x y z
N ASP A 1 7.92 36.33 -12.86
CA ASP A 1 7.16 35.09 -12.64
C ASP A 1 6.29 35.23 -11.41
N ALA A 2 5.00 34.91 -11.52
CA ALA A 2 4.08 35.03 -10.39
C ALA A 2 4.39 33.91 -9.38
N ILE A 3 4.65 34.29 -8.13
CA ILE A 3 4.76 33.36 -7.01
C ILE A 3 3.47 32.52 -6.97
N PRO A 4 3.52 31.17 -7.02
CA PRO A 4 2.32 30.36 -6.95
C PRO A 4 1.58 30.65 -5.64
N CYS A 5 0.34 31.15 -5.69
CA CYS A 5 -0.42 31.55 -4.50
C CYS A 5 -0.93 30.37 -3.65
N ASN A 6 -0.49 29.13 -3.90
CA ASN A 6 -1.01 27.92 -3.25
C ASN A 6 0.11 26.90 -2.98
N LEU A 7 1.17 27.33 -2.31
CA LEU A 7 2.26 26.44 -1.88
C LEU A 7 2.04 25.94 -0.45
N CYS A 8 2.51 24.72 -0.20
CA CYS A 8 2.54 24.10 1.11
C CYS A 8 3.49 24.87 2.04
N PRO A 9 3.05 25.29 3.24
CA PRO A 9 3.90 25.98 4.21
C PRO A 9 5.16 25.22 4.66
N TYR A 10 5.25 23.91 4.44
CA TYR A 10 6.30 23.07 5.04
C TYR A 10 7.20 22.35 4.02
N CYS A 11 6.72 22.14 2.79
CA CYS A 11 7.54 21.50 1.73
C CYS A 11 7.59 22.29 0.42
N ASP A 12 6.96 23.47 0.37
CA ASP A 12 6.95 24.39 -0.77
C ASP A 12 6.38 23.81 -2.08
N GLU A 13 5.82 22.60 -2.05
CA GLU A 13 5.09 22.04 -3.18
C GLU A 13 3.65 22.59 -3.26
N PRO A 14 3.02 22.59 -4.44
CA PRO A 14 1.63 23.01 -4.58
C PRO A 14 0.65 22.23 -3.69
N LEU A 15 -0.31 22.91 -3.08
CA LEU A 15 -1.43 22.29 -2.37
C LEU A 15 -2.54 21.84 -3.34
N PRO A 16 -3.42 20.91 -2.93
CA PRO A 16 -4.61 20.57 -3.71
C PRO A 16 -5.50 21.79 -3.91
N ALA A 17 -6.29 21.79 -4.99
CA ALA A 17 -7.28 22.84 -5.24
C ALA A 17 -8.40 22.87 -4.19
N VAL A 18 -8.71 21.71 -3.61
CA VAL A 18 -9.70 21.54 -2.53
C VAL A 18 -9.08 20.65 -1.46
N SER A 19 -8.98 21.18 -0.24
CA SER A 19 -8.43 20.45 0.91
C SER A 19 -9.53 19.67 1.63
N SER A 20 -9.27 18.42 1.99
CA SER A 20 -10.18 17.65 2.84
C SER A 20 -10.22 18.18 4.28
N ALA A 21 -11.28 17.82 5.02
CA ALA A 21 -11.39 18.15 6.44
C ALA A 21 -10.19 17.63 7.26
N GLU A 22 -9.66 16.46 6.90
CA GLU A 22 -8.50 15.88 7.59
C GLU A 22 -7.21 16.65 7.27
N LEU A 23 -7.02 17.09 6.02
CA LEU A 23 -5.87 17.91 5.65
C LEU A 23 -5.89 19.25 6.41
N LEU A 24 -7.07 19.87 6.53
CA LEU A 24 -7.26 21.09 7.32
C LEU A 24 -6.98 20.86 8.82
N ARG A 25 -7.40 19.72 9.37
CA ARG A 25 -7.09 19.33 10.76
C ARG A 25 -5.59 19.20 10.99
N LEU A 26 -4.87 18.55 10.08
CA LEU A 26 -3.42 18.41 10.13
C LEU A 26 -2.71 19.77 10.02
N ALA A 27 -3.18 20.66 9.13
CA ALA A 27 -2.65 22.02 9.00
C ALA A 27 -2.78 22.80 10.33
N GLN A 28 -3.98 22.78 10.93
CA GLN A 28 -4.23 23.45 12.22
C GLN A 28 -3.33 22.93 13.33
N PHE A 29 -3.09 21.61 13.38
CA PHE A 29 -2.16 21.03 14.34
C PHE A 29 -0.73 21.54 14.13
N LEU A 30 -0.26 21.56 12.87
CA LEU A 30 1.08 22.02 12.54
C LEU A 30 1.28 23.51 12.79
N ASP A 31 0.27 24.34 12.55
CA ASP A 31 0.31 25.78 12.83
C ASP A 31 0.59 26.08 14.31
N ASN A 32 0.13 25.21 15.23
CA ASN A 32 0.35 25.37 16.67
C ASN A 32 1.78 25.00 17.12
N ILE A 33 2.53 24.25 16.31
CA ILE A 33 3.86 23.71 16.68
C ILE A 33 5.00 24.20 15.77
N SER A 34 4.69 25.07 14.81
CA SER A 34 5.62 25.62 13.82
C SER A 34 5.69 27.13 13.92
N SER A 35 6.77 27.71 13.42
CA SER A 35 7.00 29.16 13.44
C SER A 35 7.05 29.73 12.02
N PRO A 36 6.49 30.93 11.75
CA PRO A 36 6.65 31.57 10.44
C PRO A 36 8.13 31.77 10.07
N SER A 37 8.51 31.36 8.87
CA SER A 37 9.85 31.54 8.30
C SER A 37 9.73 31.84 6.80
N PRO A 38 9.12 32.97 6.42
CA PRO A 38 8.79 33.28 5.03
C PRO A 38 10.04 33.34 4.14
N VAL A 39 9.94 32.80 2.93
CA VAL A 39 10.98 32.90 1.89
C VAL A 39 10.41 33.61 0.66
N PRO A 40 11.24 34.22 -0.21
CA PRO A 40 10.76 34.97 -1.38
C PRO A 40 9.79 34.18 -2.27
N GLU A 41 10.03 32.87 -2.42
CA GLU A 41 9.24 31.96 -3.25
C GLU A 41 7.97 31.46 -2.54
N ASN A 42 7.92 31.50 -1.21
CA ASN A 42 6.78 31.06 -0.39
C ASN A 42 6.63 31.95 0.85
N PRO A 43 5.83 33.03 0.77
CA PRO A 43 5.54 33.91 1.91
C PRO A 43 4.83 33.20 3.06
N ALA A 44 4.22 32.03 2.83
CA ALA A 44 3.55 31.23 3.85
C ALA A 44 4.47 30.17 4.47
N HIS A 45 5.76 30.12 4.11
CA HIS A 45 6.70 29.12 4.63
C HIS A 45 6.83 29.18 6.15
N ARG A 46 6.91 28.01 6.78
CA ARG A 46 7.00 27.82 8.23
C ARG A 46 8.08 26.80 8.57
N ASP A 47 8.84 27.11 9.60
CA ASP A 47 9.85 26.21 10.15
C ASP A 47 9.20 25.22 11.13
N VAL A 48 9.45 23.94 10.88
CA VAL A 48 9.03 22.81 11.73
C VAL A 48 9.95 21.62 11.45
N ASN A 49 10.14 20.76 12.45
CA ASN A 49 10.83 19.50 12.23
C ASN A 49 10.10 18.68 11.13
N LEU A 50 10.84 18.27 10.09
CA LEU A 50 10.33 17.55 8.92
C LEU A 50 9.50 16.30 9.27
N TRP A 51 9.87 15.58 10.34
CA TRP A 51 9.12 14.40 10.79
C TRP A 51 7.71 14.76 11.25
N LYS A 52 7.53 15.94 11.87
CA LYS A 52 6.21 16.37 12.35
C LYS A 52 5.26 16.72 11.21
N CYS A 53 5.76 17.27 10.10
CA CYS A 53 4.92 17.62 8.96
C CYS A 53 4.76 16.49 7.93
N GLN A 54 5.34 15.30 8.18
CA GLN A 54 5.39 14.22 7.19
C GLN A 54 4.00 13.78 6.74
N ASP A 55 3.06 13.60 7.67
CA ASP A 55 1.72 13.12 7.35
C ASP A 55 0.89 14.17 6.60
N TYR A 56 1.02 15.43 6.98
CA TYR A 56 0.43 16.54 6.24
C TYR A 56 0.97 16.58 4.79
N CYS A 57 2.29 16.47 4.64
CA CYS A 57 2.94 16.47 3.32
C CYS A 57 2.52 15.28 2.45
N LYS A 58 2.50 14.06 3.02
CA LYS A 58 1.98 12.87 2.35
C LYS A 58 0.52 13.08 1.92
N ARG A 59 -0.32 13.59 2.83
CA ARG A 59 -1.75 13.79 2.60
C ARG A 59 -2.04 14.79 1.49
N HIS A 60 -1.44 15.99 1.51
CA HIS A 60 -1.76 16.98 0.48
C HIS A 60 -1.27 16.56 -0.91
N ARG A 61 -0.13 15.85 -1.01
CA ARG A 61 0.33 15.29 -2.30
C ARG A 61 -0.65 14.24 -2.83
N MET A 62 -1.12 13.35 -1.96
CA MET A 62 -2.15 12.37 -2.34
C MET A 62 -3.45 13.06 -2.77
N GLU A 63 -3.92 14.06 -2.03
CA GLU A 63 -5.12 14.82 -2.40
C GLU A 63 -4.97 15.62 -3.70
N ARG A 64 -3.76 16.08 -4.00
CA ARG A 64 -3.45 16.80 -5.25
C ARG A 64 -3.32 15.87 -6.44
N ASP A 65 -2.55 14.80 -6.31
CA ASP A 65 -2.06 14.01 -7.44
C ASP A 65 -2.87 12.72 -7.65
N ILE A 66 -3.31 12.06 -6.57
CA ILE A 66 -3.88 10.71 -6.62
C ILE A 66 -5.39 10.74 -6.42
N LEU A 67 -5.92 11.58 -5.54
CA LEU A 67 -7.36 11.66 -5.28
C LEU A 67 -8.18 12.00 -6.54
N PRO A 68 -7.77 12.92 -7.43
CA PRO A 68 -8.52 13.17 -8.66
C PRO A 68 -8.60 11.93 -9.56
N LEU A 69 -7.50 11.17 -9.66
CA LEU A 69 -7.45 9.91 -10.39
C LEU A 69 -8.36 8.87 -9.74
N ALA A 70 -8.31 8.73 -8.42
CA ALA A 70 -9.14 7.80 -7.66
C ALA A 70 -10.64 8.09 -7.85
N LEU A 71 -11.03 9.36 -7.85
CA LEU A 71 -12.40 9.77 -8.12
C LEU A 71 -12.82 9.49 -9.57
N ALA A 72 -11.97 9.82 -10.55
CA ALA A 72 -12.23 9.57 -11.96
C ALA A 72 -12.33 8.07 -12.30
N GLN A 73 -11.59 7.22 -11.58
CA GLN A 73 -11.61 5.76 -11.73
C GLN A 73 -12.53 5.05 -10.73
N HIS A 74 -13.32 5.79 -9.95
CA HIS A 74 -14.26 5.25 -8.98
C HIS A 74 -13.65 4.31 -7.93
N TRP A 75 -12.40 4.55 -7.50
CA TRP A 75 -11.79 3.77 -6.44
C TRP A 75 -12.54 3.98 -5.11
N PRO A 76 -12.83 2.90 -4.36
CA PRO A 76 -13.50 2.99 -3.07
C PRO A 76 -12.71 3.86 -2.07
N GLN A 77 -13.31 4.99 -1.68
CA GLN A 77 -12.74 5.88 -0.65
C GLN A 77 -12.92 5.32 0.77
N SER A 78 -13.95 4.50 0.95
CA SER A 78 -14.27 3.83 2.22
C SER A 78 -14.65 2.38 1.93
N PRO A 79 -13.65 1.50 1.71
CA PRO A 79 -13.90 0.09 1.49
C PRO A 79 -14.67 -0.56 2.65
N ASP A 80 -15.51 -1.55 2.35
CA ASP A 80 -16.21 -2.31 3.38
C ASP A 80 -15.27 -3.31 4.08
N PHE A 81 -14.49 -2.80 5.03
CA PHE A 81 -13.57 -3.62 5.83
C PHE A 81 -14.28 -4.67 6.68
N LYS A 82 -15.57 -4.47 7.02
CA LYS A 82 -16.34 -5.43 7.84
C LYS A 82 -16.58 -6.73 7.09
N SER A 83 -16.87 -6.65 5.80
CA SER A 83 -17.06 -7.86 4.97
C SER A 83 -15.77 -8.37 4.32
N LEU A 84 -14.68 -7.60 4.34
CA LEU A 84 -13.43 -7.91 3.65
C LEU A 84 -12.88 -9.30 4.03
N PHE A 85 -12.87 -9.66 5.32
CA PHE A 85 -12.40 -10.99 5.75
C PHE A 85 -13.18 -12.12 5.06
N ARG A 86 -14.52 -12.03 5.04
CA ARG A 86 -15.39 -13.02 4.37
C ARG A 86 -15.17 -13.03 2.85
N ARG A 87 -14.95 -11.86 2.24
CA ARG A 87 -14.66 -11.74 0.81
C ARG A 87 -13.35 -12.43 0.44
N VAL A 88 -12.31 -12.30 1.28
CA VAL A 88 -11.04 -13.02 1.12
C VAL A 88 -11.26 -14.53 1.23
N LEU A 89 -12.03 -14.99 2.23
CA LEU A 89 -12.35 -16.41 2.37
C LEU A 89 -13.06 -16.99 1.13
N ALA A 90 -13.91 -16.21 0.47
CA ALA A 90 -14.60 -16.63 -0.74
C ALA A 90 -13.64 -16.88 -1.93
N LYS A 91 -12.39 -16.40 -1.87
CA LYS A 91 -11.37 -16.65 -2.90
C LYS A 91 -10.60 -17.95 -2.69
N ARG A 92 -10.90 -18.74 -1.65
CA ARG A 92 -10.17 -19.97 -1.31
C ARG A 92 -9.94 -20.91 -2.48
N ALA A 93 -10.98 -21.20 -3.28
CA ALA A 93 -10.87 -22.14 -4.40
C ALA A 93 -9.89 -21.66 -5.48
N LEU A 94 -9.92 -20.36 -5.80
CA LEU A 94 -8.98 -19.73 -6.73
C LEU A 94 -7.54 -19.79 -6.21
N LEU A 95 -7.34 -19.44 -4.94
CA LEU A 95 -6.02 -19.45 -4.31
C LEU A 95 -5.47 -20.88 -4.20
N GLN A 96 -6.32 -21.88 -3.93
CA GLN A 96 -5.93 -23.28 -3.93
C GLN A 96 -5.50 -23.78 -5.33
N ALA A 97 -6.14 -23.28 -6.39
CA ALA A 97 -5.72 -23.58 -7.76
C ALA A 97 -4.31 -23.03 -8.03
N ILE A 98 -4.02 -21.80 -7.58
CA ILE A 98 -2.66 -21.21 -7.65
C ILE A 98 -1.66 -22.06 -6.88
N LEU A 99 -2.00 -22.52 -5.67
CA LEU A 99 -1.14 -23.44 -4.92
C LEU A 99 -0.98 -24.81 -5.58
N THR A 100 -1.88 -25.22 -6.47
CA THR A 100 -1.77 -26.50 -7.19
C THR A 100 -0.90 -26.37 -8.43
N ALA A 101 -1.01 -25.25 -9.16
CA ALA A 101 -0.25 -24.93 -10.37
C ALA A 101 0.40 -23.53 -10.24
N PRO A 102 1.44 -23.40 -9.38
CA PRO A 102 1.97 -22.09 -9.03
C PRO A 102 2.75 -21.43 -10.17
N ASP A 103 3.32 -22.21 -11.10
CA ASP A 103 4.08 -21.67 -12.23
C ASP A 103 3.21 -20.91 -13.26
N ASP A 104 1.87 -20.94 -13.13
CA ASP A 104 0.95 -20.10 -13.94
C ASP A 104 0.72 -18.70 -13.32
N SER A 105 1.09 -18.49 -12.05
CA SER A 105 0.92 -17.22 -11.36
C SER A 105 2.08 -16.26 -11.64
N PHE A 106 1.76 -15.07 -12.14
CA PHE A 106 2.73 -13.98 -12.32
C PHE A 106 3.45 -13.64 -11.00
N PHE A 107 2.70 -13.58 -9.89
CA PHE A 107 3.25 -13.23 -8.59
C PHE A 107 4.18 -14.33 -8.07
N TYR A 108 3.82 -15.61 -8.25
CA TYR A 108 4.68 -16.72 -7.87
C TYR A 108 5.98 -16.75 -8.68
N LEU A 109 5.91 -16.62 -10.01
CA LEU A 109 7.10 -16.62 -10.86
C LEU A 109 8.06 -15.49 -10.49
N THR A 110 7.50 -14.30 -10.21
CA THR A 110 8.27 -13.14 -9.76
C THR A 110 8.95 -13.42 -8.41
N ALA A 111 8.19 -13.88 -7.41
CA ALA A 111 8.71 -14.21 -6.09
C ALA A 111 9.78 -15.33 -6.14
N LYS A 112 9.54 -16.38 -6.93
CA LYS A 112 10.47 -17.51 -7.15
C LYS A 112 11.77 -17.04 -7.81
N MET A 113 11.69 -16.26 -8.89
CA MET A 113 12.87 -15.72 -9.56
C MET A 113 13.73 -14.90 -8.60
N GLU A 114 13.13 -14.11 -7.73
CA GLU A 114 13.89 -13.30 -6.77
C GLU A 114 14.45 -14.10 -5.61
N PHE A 115 13.67 -15.01 -5.07
CA PHE A 115 14.16 -15.92 -4.05
C PHE A 115 15.37 -16.74 -4.56
N THR A 116 15.28 -17.26 -5.79
CA THR A 116 16.36 -18.05 -6.42
C THR A 116 17.56 -17.23 -6.85
N SER A 117 17.39 -16.02 -7.41
CA SER A 117 18.51 -15.12 -7.72
C SER A 117 19.24 -14.62 -6.47
N ARG A 118 18.55 -14.52 -5.34
CA ARG A 118 19.12 -14.28 -4.01
C ARG A 118 19.74 -15.54 -3.38
N SER A 119 19.42 -16.73 -3.90
CA SER A 119 19.93 -18.02 -3.41
C SER A 119 21.40 -18.30 -3.77
N GLY A 120 22.16 -17.28 -4.17
CA GLY A 120 23.61 -17.28 -3.92
C GLY A 120 23.95 -17.35 -2.42
N SER A 121 23.09 -16.84 -1.52
CA SER A 121 23.08 -17.26 -0.10
C SER A 121 21.77 -16.90 0.62
N SER A 122 21.18 -17.85 1.34
CA SER A 122 20.09 -17.62 2.32
C SER A 122 20.43 -16.53 3.37
N ARG A 123 21.73 -16.28 3.61
CA ARG A 123 22.23 -15.18 4.46
C ARG A 123 21.94 -13.78 3.92
N GLN A 124 21.90 -13.59 2.60
CA GLN A 124 21.60 -12.28 2.00
C GLN A 124 20.11 -11.92 2.11
N PHE A 125 19.21 -12.91 2.06
CA PHE A 125 17.79 -12.69 2.31
C PHE A 125 17.52 -12.21 3.75
N LEU A 126 18.16 -12.86 4.73
CA LEU A 126 18.06 -12.48 6.14
C LEU A 126 18.84 -11.20 6.50
N SER A 127 19.66 -10.68 5.57
CA SER A 127 20.43 -9.46 5.81
C SER A 127 19.52 -8.23 5.88
N ALA A 128 19.97 -7.18 6.58
CA ALA A 128 19.25 -5.92 6.66
C ALA A 128 18.93 -5.32 5.28
N ALA A 129 19.83 -5.48 4.30
CA ALA A 129 19.60 -5.04 2.92
C ALA A 129 18.52 -5.86 2.19
N GLY A 130 18.47 -7.18 2.43
CA GLY A 130 17.44 -8.07 1.91
C GLY A 130 16.06 -7.73 2.48
N GLN A 131 15.98 -7.47 3.79
CA GLN A 131 14.76 -7.04 4.48
C GLN A 131 14.31 -5.65 4.01
N PHE A 132 15.24 -4.69 3.83
CA PHE A 132 14.91 -3.33 3.35
C PHE A 132 14.31 -3.33 1.94
N GLN A 133 14.86 -4.14 1.03
CA GLN A 133 14.29 -4.29 -0.32
C GLN A 133 12.94 -5.02 -0.32
N GLN A 134 12.69 -5.89 0.67
CA GLN A 134 11.40 -6.54 0.86
C GLN A 134 10.34 -5.52 1.33
N VAL A 135 10.70 -4.63 2.25
CA VAL A 135 9.84 -3.52 2.70
C VAL A 135 9.51 -2.58 1.54
N ASP A 136 10.49 -2.19 0.73
CA ASP A 136 10.29 -1.32 -0.44
C ASP A 136 9.43 -1.96 -1.55
N ARG A 137 9.30 -3.29 -1.54
CA ARG A 137 8.41 -4.04 -2.45
C ARG A 137 7.02 -4.28 -1.87
N LEU A 138 6.92 -4.62 -0.58
CA LEU A 138 5.64 -4.66 0.12
C LEU A 138 4.95 -3.29 0.02
N GLY A 139 5.73 -2.21 0.09
CA GLY A 139 5.34 -0.84 -0.24
C GLY A 139 5.09 -0.54 -1.73
N LYS A 140 5.12 -1.55 -2.62
CA LYS A 140 4.73 -1.45 -4.05
C LYS A 140 3.62 -2.43 -4.44
N ILE A 141 3.40 -3.47 -3.63
CA ILE A 141 2.42 -4.55 -3.85
C ILE A 141 1.42 -4.62 -2.68
N GLY A 142 1.27 -3.54 -1.90
CA GLY A 142 0.35 -3.50 -0.75
C GLY A 142 -1.12 -3.73 -1.15
N ALA A 143 -2.04 -3.57 -0.21
CA ALA A 143 -3.45 -3.89 -0.45
C ALA A 143 -4.21 -2.83 -1.26
N ALA A 144 -3.63 -2.28 -2.32
CA ALA A 144 -4.28 -1.28 -3.20
C ALA A 144 -4.87 -0.11 -2.39
N TYR A 145 -6.06 0.37 -2.77
CA TYR A 145 -6.86 1.34 -2.04
C TYR A 145 -7.41 0.84 -0.69
N TYR A 146 -7.17 -0.41 -0.28
CA TYR A 146 -7.55 -0.90 1.05
C TYR A 146 -6.54 -0.54 2.14
N GLY A 147 -5.33 -0.10 1.76
CA GLY A 147 -4.29 0.31 2.71
C GLY A 147 -3.83 -0.77 3.67
N ASP A 148 -3.27 -0.37 4.80
CA ASP A 148 -2.70 -1.30 5.79
C ASP A 148 -3.79 -2.11 6.50
N ILE A 149 -4.95 -1.49 6.76
CA ILE A 149 -6.11 -2.20 7.32
C ILE A 149 -6.50 -3.36 6.41
N GLY A 150 -6.58 -3.11 5.10
CA GLY A 150 -6.87 -4.14 4.10
C GLY A 150 -5.83 -5.22 4.03
N TRP A 151 -4.55 -4.83 4.09
CA TRP A 151 -3.42 -5.74 4.09
C TRP A 151 -3.51 -6.70 5.29
N GLU A 152 -3.73 -6.18 6.49
CA GLU A 152 -3.82 -6.99 7.70
C GLU A 152 -4.98 -7.97 7.68
N ILE A 153 -6.18 -7.50 7.32
CA ILE A 153 -7.38 -8.35 7.25
C ILE A 153 -7.14 -9.47 6.23
N THR A 154 -6.58 -9.14 5.07
CA THR A 154 -6.27 -10.12 4.02
C THR A 154 -5.23 -11.12 4.49
N HIS A 155 -4.14 -10.66 5.09
CA HIS A 155 -3.07 -11.51 5.62
C HIS A 155 -3.60 -12.48 6.69
N LYS A 156 -4.37 -11.98 7.67
CA LYS A 156 -5.01 -12.80 8.72
C LYS A 156 -5.97 -13.84 8.13
N ALA A 157 -6.76 -13.46 7.13
CA ALA A 157 -7.67 -14.39 6.44
C ALA A 157 -6.91 -15.48 5.67
N LEU A 158 -5.79 -15.14 5.03
CA LEU A 158 -4.92 -16.10 4.36
C LEU A 158 -4.29 -17.09 5.34
N GLN A 159 -3.74 -16.61 6.45
CA GLN A 159 -3.20 -17.47 7.52
C GLN A 159 -4.27 -18.42 8.07
N PHE A 160 -5.52 -17.97 8.18
CA PHE A 160 -6.63 -18.80 8.61
C PHE A 160 -7.00 -19.88 7.58
N MET A 161 -7.04 -19.56 6.29
CA MET A 161 -7.36 -20.54 5.24
C MET A 161 -6.24 -21.54 4.99
N PHE A 162 -5.01 -21.06 5.16
CA PHE A 162 -3.79 -21.72 4.72
C PHE A 162 -2.76 -21.76 5.87
N PRO A 163 -3.03 -22.42 7.01
CA PRO A 163 -2.13 -22.43 8.15
C PRO A 163 -0.81 -23.19 7.88
N ASP A 164 0.29 -22.69 8.45
CA ASP A 164 1.59 -23.39 8.46
C ASP A 164 1.62 -24.43 9.59
N ASP A 165 1.02 -25.60 9.34
CA ASP A 165 0.94 -26.66 10.34
C ASP A 165 2.15 -27.61 10.34
N GLY A 166 3.17 -27.35 9.51
CA GLY A 166 4.39 -28.16 9.35
C GLY A 166 4.16 -29.62 8.87
N SER A 167 2.91 -30.10 8.92
CA SER A 167 2.50 -31.47 8.64
C SER A 167 1.96 -31.64 7.23
N ARG A 168 1.50 -30.54 6.60
CA ARG A 168 0.96 -30.50 5.24
C ARG A 168 1.53 -29.30 4.50
N PRO A 169 2.59 -29.47 3.68
CA PRO A 169 3.02 -28.39 2.80
C PRO A 169 1.87 -28.04 1.86
N GLN A 170 1.36 -26.80 2.01
CA GLN A 170 0.18 -26.32 1.28
C GLN A 170 0.41 -26.21 -0.23
N CYS A 171 1.67 -26.13 -0.61
CA CYS A 171 2.14 -26.25 -1.97
C CYS A 171 3.53 -26.91 -1.96
N LYS A 172 3.89 -27.55 -3.07
CA LYS A 172 5.26 -27.99 -3.36
C LYS A 172 6.16 -26.82 -3.79
N THR A 173 5.94 -25.61 -3.25
CA THR A 173 6.71 -24.42 -3.63
C THR A 173 8.14 -24.50 -3.10
N ALA A 174 9.08 -23.89 -3.84
CA ALA A 174 10.42 -23.60 -3.33
C ALA A 174 10.45 -22.39 -2.37
N LEU A 175 9.34 -21.64 -2.27
CA LEU A 175 9.22 -20.45 -1.44
C LEU A 175 8.89 -20.81 0.02
N PRO A 176 9.54 -20.14 1.00
CA PRO A 176 9.11 -20.11 2.40
C PRO A 176 7.66 -19.65 2.54
N TYR A 177 6.96 -20.15 3.57
CA TYR A 177 5.55 -19.87 3.82
C TYR A 177 5.21 -18.38 3.91
N ASP A 178 6.01 -17.59 4.65
CA ASP A 178 5.77 -16.14 4.80
C ASP A 178 5.88 -15.41 3.45
N LEU A 179 6.85 -15.78 2.60
CA LEU A 179 6.98 -15.23 1.25
C LEU A 179 5.82 -15.65 0.35
N LEU A 180 5.39 -16.92 0.44
CA LEU A 180 4.23 -17.41 -0.30
C LEU A 180 2.97 -16.62 0.05
N LEU A 181 2.72 -16.36 1.33
CA LEU A 181 1.58 -15.55 1.75
C LEU A 181 1.68 -14.12 1.24
N ARG A 182 2.79 -13.43 1.55
CA ARG A 182 2.90 -11.98 1.35
C ARG A 182 3.15 -11.58 -0.10
N GLU A 183 3.92 -12.36 -0.84
CA GLU A 183 4.35 -12.00 -2.19
C GLU A 183 3.56 -12.71 -3.29
N VAL A 184 2.75 -13.72 -2.95
CA VAL A 184 1.94 -14.47 -3.91
C VAL A 184 0.46 -14.41 -3.55
N LEU A 185 0.04 -15.02 -2.45
CA LEU A 185 -1.40 -15.17 -2.17
C LEU A 185 -2.08 -13.84 -1.85
N LEU A 186 -1.40 -12.95 -1.12
CA LEU A 186 -1.92 -11.62 -0.80
C LEU A 186 -2.14 -10.76 -2.05
N PRO A 187 -1.14 -10.53 -2.92
CA PRO A 187 -1.37 -9.78 -4.16
C PRO A 187 -2.39 -10.42 -5.09
N GLU A 188 -2.40 -11.76 -5.22
CA GLU A 188 -3.44 -12.47 -5.99
C GLU A 188 -4.83 -12.17 -5.42
N THR A 189 -4.98 -12.21 -4.11
CA THR A 189 -6.25 -11.92 -3.44
C THR A 189 -6.66 -10.46 -3.65
N VAL A 190 -5.75 -9.51 -3.44
CA VAL A 190 -6.02 -8.07 -3.59
C VAL A 190 -6.41 -7.75 -5.03
N MET A 191 -5.69 -8.30 -6.01
CA MET A 191 -6.04 -8.13 -7.43
C MET A 191 -7.47 -8.61 -7.70
N ARG A 192 -7.86 -9.78 -7.19
CA ARG A 192 -9.23 -10.31 -7.36
C ARG A 192 -10.29 -9.47 -6.66
N LEU A 193 -9.97 -8.91 -5.50
CA LEU A 193 -10.88 -8.01 -4.79
C LEU A 193 -11.09 -6.70 -5.55
N VAL A 194 -10.03 -6.14 -6.15
CA VAL A 194 -10.10 -4.95 -7.03
C VAL A 194 -10.94 -5.25 -8.27
N GLN A 195 -10.79 -6.44 -8.86
CA GLN A 195 -11.63 -6.88 -9.97
C GLN A 195 -13.11 -6.95 -9.60
N ASP A 196 -13.42 -7.50 -8.43
CA ASP A 196 -14.81 -7.60 -7.96
C ASP A 196 -15.41 -6.20 -7.72
N ASP A 197 -14.67 -5.30 -7.07
CA ASP A 197 -15.16 -3.97 -6.68
C ASP A 197 -15.43 -3.08 -7.90
N LEU A 198 -14.57 -3.17 -8.91
CA LEU A 198 -14.63 -2.29 -10.08
C LEU A 198 -15.22 -2.97 -11.32
N ALA A 199 -15.54 -4.26 -11.24
CA ALA A 199 -16.03 -5.09 -12.35
C ALA A 199 -15.12 -5.02 -13.60
N ILE A 200 -13.81 -5.22 -13.41
CA ILE A 200 -12.77 -5.06 -14.44
C ILE A 200 -11.95 -6.33 -14.71
N THR A 201 -11.17 -6.30 -15.80
CA THR A 201 -10.28 -7.40 -16.23
C THR A 201 -9.00 -7.48 -15.41
N ASP A 202 -8.30 -8.62 -15.49
CA ASP A 202 -7.06 -8.91 -14.73
C ASP A 202 -5.97 -7.84 -14.96
N MET A 203 -5.73 -7.43 -16.21
CA MET A 203 -4.69 -6.43 -16.51
C MET A 203 -5.02 -5.05 -15.93
N ALA A 204 -6.29 -4.62 -16.02
CA ALA A 204 -6.73 -3.35 -15.47
C ALA A 204 -6.64 -3.35 -13.94
N ALA A 205 -7.03 -4.44 -13.29
CA ALA A 205 -6.95 -4.58 -11.84
C ALA A 205 -5.52 -4.53 -11.32
N LYS A 206 -4.57 -5.17 -12.00
CA LYS A 206 -3.15 -5.07 -11.63
C LYS A 206 -2.63 -3.63 -11.70
N SER A 207 -3.00 -2.89 -12.74
CA SER A 207 -2.60 -1.48 -12.88
C SER A 207 -3.21 -0.61 -11.77
N ILE A 208 -4.50 -0.81 -11.46
CA ILE A 208 -5.18 -0.09 -10.38
C ILE A 208 -4.60 -0.46 -9.01
N MET A 209 -4.31 -1.73 -8.76
CA MET A 209 -3.68 -2.18 -7.51
C MET A 209 -2.38 -1.42 -7.23
N GLN A 210 -1.53 -1.24 -8.25
CA GLN A 210 -0.28 -0.51 -8.14
C GLN A 210 -0.51 1.00 -7.98
N ALA A 211 -1.38 1.59 -8.80
CA ALA A 211 -1.65 3.02 -8.79
C ALA A 211 -2.34 3.50 -7.49
N SER A 212 -3.15 2.64 -6.87
CA SER A 212 -3.93 2.95 -5.69
C SER A 212 -3.25 2.64 -4.36
N HIS A 213 -2.03 2.08 -4.39
CA HIS A 213 -1.33 1.72 -3.17
C HIS A 213 -1.07 2.92 -2.24
N GLY A 214 -0.46 4.00 -2.77
CA GLY A 214 -0.18 5.20 -1.97
C GLY A 214 -1.45 5.89 -1.47
N PHE A 215 -2.55 5.77 -2.21
CA PHE A 215 -3.87 6.23 -1.77
C PHE A 215 -4.36 5.43 -0.55
N GLY A 216 -4.32 4.11 -0.62
CA GLY A 216 -4.75 3.25 0.49
C GLY A 216 -3.93 3.46 1.76
N LEU A 217 -2.59 3.58 1.65
CA LEU A 217 -1.72 3.83 2.81
C LEU A 217 -2.09 5.10 3.57
N ILE A 218 -2.51 6.14 2.86
CA ILE A 218 -2.81 7.45 3.46
C ILE A 218 -4.24 7.52 4.00
N LEU A 219 -5.20 6.85 3.35
CA LEU A 219 -6.60 6.86 3.80
C LEU A 219 -6.91 5.79 4.84
N HIS A 220 -6.23 4.65 4.80
CA HIS A 220 -6.52 3.48 5.62
C HIS A 220 -5.26 2.93 6.31
N PRO A 221 -4.53 3.77 7.08
CA PRO A 221 -3.39 3.32 7.87
C PRO A 221 -3.85 2.39 8.99
N SER A 222 -3.00 1.43 9.36
CA SER A 222 -3.21 0.58 10.53
C SER A 222 -2.78 1.32 11.81
N SER A 223 -3.48 1.07 12.92
CA SER A 223 -3.09 1.54 14.25
C SER A 223 -1.81 0.90 14.80
N ASP A 224 -1.32 -0.18 14.17
CA ASP A 224 -0.15 -0.96 14.60
C ASP A 224 1.12 -0.64 13.81
N HIS A 225 1.15 0.40 12.97
CA HIS A 225 2.40 0.88 12.40
C HIS A 225 3.22 1.58 13.50
N PRO A 226 4.37 1.04 13.93
CA PRO A 226 5.26 1.78 14.79
C PRO A 226 5.94 2.86 13.94
N ASP A 227 5.74 4.12 14.33
CA ASP A 227 6.66 5.20 13.98
C ASP A 227 8.09 4.90 14.47
#